data_AF-A0A5C7L4X6-F1
#
_entry.id   AF-A0A5C7L4X6-F1
#
_cell.length_a   1.000
_cell.length_b   1.000
_cell.length_c   1.000
_cell.angle_alpha   90.00
_cell.angle_beta   90.00
_cell.angle_gamma   90.00
#
_symmetry.space_group_name_H-M   'P 1'
#
loop_
_entity.id
_entity.type
_entity.pdbx_description
1 polymer ?
#
loop_
_entity_poly.entity_id
_entity_poly.type
_entity_poly.pdbx_seq_one_letter_code
_entity_poly.pdbx_strand_id
1 'polypeptide(L)'
;MAQAMAASPAAREAQWQAMRNSNGGTESWELRTALMQSIPDHSGYDPAAARRRLKNFLAHDPSPDLAAVARVRIADLDAVNACHEEVADLRRRVTQVVEIERRQGQERR
;
A
#
# COMPACT_ATOMS: atom_id res chain seq x y z
N MET A 1 11.74 -7.64 -6.23
CA MET A 1 10.95 -6.61 -5.52
C MET A 1 11.56 -5.21 -5.70
N ALA A 2 12.82 -5.00 -5.31
CA ALA A 2 13.51 -3.72 -5.50
C ALA A 2 13.46 -3.19 -6.96
N GLN A 3 13.63 -4.07 -7.94
CA GLN A 3 13.55 -3.72 -9.36
C GLN A 3 12.16 -3.25 -9.80
N ALA A 4 11.07 -3.77 -9.21
CA ALA A 4 9.71 -3.35 -9.53
C ALA A 4 9.37 -1.99 -8.88
N MET A 5 9.91 -1.70 -7.70
CA MET A 5 9.77 -0.40 -7.06
C MET A 5 10.59 0.70 -7.73
N ALA A 6 11.75 0.36 -8.33
CA ALA A 6 12.57 1.28 -9.10
C ALA A 6 12.11 1.44 -10.57
N ALA A 7 11.13 0.66 -11.01
CA ALA A 7 10.66 0.67 -12.39
C ALA A 7 9.74 1.86 -12.70
N SER A 8 9.79 2.35 -13.94
CA SER A 8 8.85 3.35 -14.43
C SER A 8 7.40 2.82 -14.38
N PRO A 9 6.37 3.69 -14.33
CA PRO A 9 4.97 3.26 -14.33
C PRO A 9 4.63 2.31 -15.50
N ALA A 10 5.12 2.61 -16.71
CA ALA A 10 4.93 1.75 -17.89
C ALA A 10 5.58 0.37 -17.73
N ALA A 11 6.76 0.29 -17.11
CA ALA A 11 7.42 -0.97 -16.83
C ALA A 11 6.71 -1.79 -15.73
N ARG A 12 6.14 -1.13 -14.72
CA ARG A 12 5.29 -1.77 -13.70
C ARG A 12 4.01 -2.35 -14.30
N GLU A 13 3.36 -1.60 -15.19
CA GLU A 13 2.20 -2.10 -15.92
C GLU A 13 2.55 -3.30 -16.81
N ALA A 14 3.67 -3.25 -17.55
CA ALA A 14 4.12 -4.39 -18.35
C ALA A 14 4.38 -5.63 -17.49
N GLN A 15 4.99 -5.47 -16.31
CA GLN A 15 5.20 -6.56 -15.35
C GLN A 15 3.88 -7.12 -14.82
N TRP A 16 2.91 -6.25 -14.50
CA TRP A 16 1.57 -6.65 -14.08
C TRP A 16 0.88 -7.50 -15.16
N GLN A 17 0.90 -7.03 -16.41
CA GLN A 17 0.32 -7.75 -17.54
C GLN A 17 0.99 -9.10 -17.79
N ALA A 18 2.32 -9.14 -17.78
CA ALA A 18 3.08 -10.37 -17.95
C ALA A 18 2.77 -11.39 -16.85
N MET A 19 2.64 -10.94 -15.60
CA MET A 19 2.29 -11.79 -14.47
C MET A 19 0.90 -12.43 -14.62
N ARG A 20 -0.11 -11.67 -15.06
CA ARG A 20 -1.47 -12.20 -15.29
C ARG A 20 -1.50 -13.31 -16.33
N ASN A 21 -0.58 -13.26 -17.29
CA ASN A 21 -0.48 -14.23 -18.38
C ASN A 21 0.45 -15.42 -18.02
N SER A 22 1.06 -15.41 -16.84
CA SER A 22 1.99 -16.47 -16.42
C SER A 22 1.32 -17.54 -15.58
N ASN A 23 1.44 -18.81 -15.99
CA ASN A 23 1.09 -19.98 -15.17
C ASN A 23 2.24 -20.30 -14.21
N GLY A 24 2.39 -19.50 -13.15
CA GLY A 24 3.27 -19.83 -12.03
C GLY A 24 2.62 -20.87 -11.10
N GLY A 25 3.43 -21.60 -10.33
CA GLY A 25 2.92 -22.41 -9.21
C GLY A 25 2.13 -21.54 -8.22
N THR A 26 1.09 -22.12 -7.61
CA THR A 26 0.04 -21.40 -6.87
C THR A 26 0.60 -20.48 -5.78
N GLU A 27 1.53 -20.97 -4.96
CA GLU A 27 2.13 -20.23 -3.84
C GLU A 27 2.98 -19.04 -4.33
N SER A 28 3.84 -19.25 -5.33
CA SER A 28 4.65 -18.17 -5.90
C SER A 28 3.80 -17.13 -6.64
N TRP A 29 2.67 -17.54 -7.22
CA TRP A 29 1.74 -16.65 -7.90
C TRP A 29 0.98 -15.76 -6.92
N GLU A 30 0.50 -16.33 -5.80
CA GLU A 30 -0.20 -15.58 -4.76
C GLU A 30 0.68 -14.48 -4.15
N LEU A 31 1.91 -14.84 -3.76
CA LEU A 31 2.85 -13.86 -3.23
C LEU A 31 3.16 -12.79 -4.27
N ARG A 32 3.54 -13.18 -5.50
CA ARG A 32 3.91 -12.22 -6.55
C ARG A 32 2.75 -11.25 -6.86
N THR A 33 1.52 -11.76 -6.89
CA THR A 33 0.33 -10.93 -7.08
C THR A 33 0.17 -9.93 -5.95
N ALA A 34 0.23 -10.38 -4.71
CA ALA A 34 0.10 -9.51 -3.55
C ALA A 34 1.23 -8.45 -3.51
N LEU A 35 2.44 -8.81 -3.89
CA LEU A 35 3.56 -7.88 -4.00
C LEU A 35 3.33 -6.84 -5.11
N MET A 36 2.87 -7.24 -6.30
CA MET A 36 2.58 -6.28 -7.36
C MET A 36 1.49 -5.29 -6.94
N GLN A 37 0.39 -5.76 -6.38
CA GLN A 37 -0.69 -4.87 -5.93
C GLN A 37 -0.28 -3.86 -4.85
N SER A 38 0.83 -4.11 -4.15
CA SER A 38 1.35 -3.17 -3.17
C SER A 38 2.15 -2.01 -3.79
N ILE A 39 2.47 -2.06 -5.08
CA ILE A 39 3.33 -1.07 -5.75
C ILE A 39 2.45 -0.06 -6.50
N PRO A 40 2.65 1.26 -6.33
CA PRO A 40 1.80 2.27 -6.97
C PRO A 40 1.95 2.31 -8.49
N ASP A 41 1.18 3.20 -9.13
CA ASP A 41 1.34 3.62 -10.54
C ASP A 41 1.19 2.52 -11.60
N HIS A 42 0.32 1.54 -11.37
CA HIS A 42 -0.14 0.60 -12.40
C HIS A 42 -1.60 0.16 -12.13
N SER A 43 -2.25 -0.44 -13.12
CA SER A 43 -3.69 -0.73 -13.10
C SER A 43 -4.12 -1.74 -12.02
N GLY A 44 -3.18 -2.52 -11.52
CA GLY A 44 -3.39 -3.52 -10.48
C GLY A 44 -3.10 -3.02 -9.06
N TYR A 45 -2.72 -1.75 -8.89
CA TYR A 45 -2.38 -1.19 -7.58
C TYR A 45 -3.62 -1.21 -6.66
N ASP A 46 -3.51 -2.00 -5.59
CA ASP A 46 -4.50 -2.10 -4.52
C ASP A 46 -3.79 -2.48 -3.22
N PRO A 47 -3.34 -1.50 -2.42
CA PRO A 47 -2.57 -1.76 -1.21
C PRO A 47 -3.40 -2.47 -0.13
N ALA A 48 -4.72 -2.30 -0.13
CA ALA A 48 -5.61 -2.97 0.81
C ALA A 48 -5.78 -4.45 0.48
N ALA A 49 -5.98 -4.80 -0.81
CA ALA A 49 -5.99 -6.18 -1.24
C ALA A 49 -4.62 -6.85 -1.07
N ALA A 50 -3.53 -6.14 -1.37
CA ALA A 50 -2.18 -6.62 -1.13
C ALA A 50 -1.97 -7.03 0.33
N ARG A 51 -2.33 -6.15 1.28
CA ARG A 51 -2.24 -6.43 2.72
C ARG A 51 -3.04 -7.65 3.13
N ARG A 52 -4.30 -7.76 2.69
CA ARG A 52 -5.15 -8.92 2.99
C ARG A 52 -4.57 -10.22 2.44
N ARG A 53 -4.07 -10.20 1.20
CA ARG A 53 -3.47 -11.36 0.55
C ARG A 53 -2.16 -11.79 1.21
N LEU A 54 -1.29 -10.84 1.60
CA LEU A 54 -0.06 -11.17 2.34
C LEU A 54 -0.36 -11.79 3.70
N LYS A 55 -1.37 -11.30 4.42
CA LYS A 55 -1.81 -11.91 5.69
C LYS A 55 -2.35 -13.31 5.48
N ASN A 56 -3.15 -13.52 4.43
CA ASN A 56 -3.65 -14.85 4.08
C ASN A 56 -2.51 -15.80 3.68
N PHE A 57 -1.57 -15.32 2.88
CA PHE A 57 -0.38 -16.07 2.47
C PHE A 57 0.41 -16.58 3.68
N LEU A 58 0.64 -15.72 4.69
CA LEU A 58 1.31 -16.10 5.94
C LEU A 58 0.53 -17.13 6.77
N ALA A 59 -0.79 -17.25 6.61
CA ALA A 59 -1.59 -18.21 7.34
C ALA A 59 -1.44 -19.66 6.81
N HIS A 60 -0.86 -19.84 5.63
CA HIS A 60 -0.70 -21.14 4.97
C HIS A 60 0.71 -21.74 5.13
N ASP A 61 1.44 -21.31 6.16
CA ASP A 61 2.81 -21.76 6.48
C ASP A 61 3.77 -21.76 5.28
N PRO A 62 3.96 -20.60 4.62
CA PRO A 62 4.86 -20.51 3.47
C PRO A 62 6.31 -20.69 3.92
N SER A 63 7.20 -20.98 2.97
CA SER A 63 8.62 -21.15 3.30
C SER A 63 9.19 -19.91 4.04
N PRO A 64 10.16 -20.08 4.95
CA PRO A 64 10.63 -19.01 5.83
C PRO A 64 11.08 -17.74 5.09
N ASP A 65 11.71 -17.89 3.93
CA ASP A 65 12.18 -16.78 3.11
C ASP A 65 11.01 -15.98 2.50
N LEU A 66 9.98 -16.68 2.02
CA LEU A 66 8.79 -16.04 1.47
C LEU A 66 7.96 -15.37 2.58
N ALA A 67 7.89 -16.01 3.75
CA ALA A 67 7.27 -15.43 4.93
C ALA A 67 7.97 -14.12 5.35
N ALA A 68 9.30 -14.08 5.33
CA ALA A 68 10.07 -12.87 5.65
C ALA A 68 9.74 -11.72 4.70
N VAL A 69 9.71 -11.98 3.39
CA VAL A 69 9.34 -10.98 2.38
C VAL A 69 7.92 -10.45 2.60
N ALA A 70 6.96 -11.35 2.88
CA ALA A 70 5.58 -10.95 3.13
C ALA A 70 5.45 -10.09 4.40
N ARG A 71 6.15 -10.44 5.49
CA ARG A 71 6.14 -9.66 6.75
C ARG A 71 6.72 -8.27 6.58
N VAL A 72 7.88 -8.14 5.93
CA VAL A 72 8.48 -6.83 5.63
C VAL A 72 7.50 -5.98 4.85
N ARG A 73 6.84 -6.57 3.84
CA ARG A 73 5.90 -5.79 3.03
C ARG A 73 4.65 -5.34 3.78
N ILE A 74 4.11 -6.17 4.66
CA ILE A 74 3.00 -5.78 5.54
C ILE A 74 3.41 -4.60 6.43
N ALA A 75 4.61 -4.67 7.02
CA ALA A 75 5.11 -3.59 7.87
C ALA A 75 5.24 -2.26 7.11
N ASP A 76 5.74 -2.28 5.87
CA ASP A 76 5.80 -1.09 5.01
C ASP A 76 4.41 -0.50 4.75
N LEU A 77 3.44 -1.34 4.40
CA LEU A 77 2.07 -0.92 4.11
C LEU A 77 1.39 -0.31 5.35
N ASP A 78 1.64 -0.90 6.53
CA ASP A 78 1.11 -0.41 7.80
C ASP A 78 1.75 0.93 8.18
N ALA A 79 3.05 1.13 7.93
CA ALA A 79 3.73 2.41 8.15
C ALA A 79 3.21 3.52 7.23
N VAL A 80 2.96 3.23 5.95
CA VAL A 80 2.37 4.19 5.01
C VAL A 80 0.95 4.57 5.44
N ASN A 81 0.14 3.59 5.87
CA ASN A 81 -1.22 3.87 6.33
C ASN A 81 -1.23 4.74 7.60
N ALA A 82 -0.36 4.46 8.58
CA ALA A 82 -0.22 5.27 9.79
C ALA A 82 0.15 6.73 9.45
N CYS A 83 1.06 6.94 8.50
CA CYS A 83 1.42 8.28 8.03
C CYS A 83 0.22 9.02 7.42
N HIS A 84 -0.59 8.35 6.59
CA HIS A 84 -1.80 8.96 6.04
C HIS A 84 -2.83 9.32 7.10
N GLU A 85 -3.00 8.48 8.12
CA GLU A 85 -3.90 8.75 9.25
C GLU A 85 -3.44 9.96 10.06
N GLU A 86 -2.14 10.08 10.33
CA GLU A 86 -1.55 11.21 11.03
C GLU A 86 -1.73 12.52 10.24
N VAL A 87 -1.46 12.51 8.93
CA VAL A 87 -1.67 13.68 8.07
C VAL A 87 -3.15 14.09 8.03
N ALA A 88 -4.07 13.13 7.96
CA ALA A 88 -5.50 13.40 8.00
C ALA A 88 -5.91 14.03 9.34
N ASP A 89 -5.35 13.56 10.46
CA ASP A 89 -5.60 14.12 11.77
C ASP A 89 -5.08 15.56 11.91
N LEU A 90 -3.83 15.81 11.50
CA LEU A 90 -3.24 17.14 11.48
C LEU A 90 -4.08 18.11 10.64
N ARG A 91 -4.56 17.69 9.47
CA ARG A 91 -5.44 18.51 8.62
C ARG A 91 -6.74 18.88 9.34
N ARG A 92 -7.40 17.93 10.00
CA ARG A 92 -8.62 18.20 10.78
C ARG A 92 -8.36 19.23 11.88
N ARG A 93 -7.24 19.10 12.61
CA ARG A 93 -6.86 20.04 13.68
C ARG A 93 -6.62 21.45 13.13
N VAL A 94 -5.93 21.57 12.00
CA VAL A 94 -5.71 22.87 11.34
C VAL A 94 -7.03 23.49 10.88
N THR A 95 -7.92 22.72 10.26
CA THR A 95 -9.26 23.20 9.87
C THR A 95 -10.04 23.72 11.08
N GLN A 96 -10.00 23.01 12.21
CA GLN A 96 -10.65 23.44 13.44
C GLN A 96 -10.09 24.76 13.97
N VAL A 97 -8.78 24.96 13.95
CA VAL A 97 -8.15 26.23 14.36
C VAL A 97 -8.60 27.38 13.44
N VAL A 98 -8.61 27.15 12.13
CA VAL A 98 -9.08 28.16 11.16
C VAL A 98 -10.54 28.54 11.39
N GLU A 99 -11.40 27.58 11.73
CA GLU A 99 -12.81 27.85 12.05
C GLU A 99 -12.96 28.69 13.33
N ILE A 100 -12.16 28.42 14.36
CA ILE A 100 -12.14 29.22 15.59
C ILE A 100 -11.73 30.66 15.29
N GLU A 101 -10.63 30.86 14.54
CA GLU A 101 -10.15 32.20 14.16
C GLU A 101 -11.19 32.97 13.33
N ARG A 102 -11.88 32.29 12.40
CA ARG A 102 -12.97 32.91 11.63
C ARG A 102 -14.11 33.37 12.51
N ARG A 103 -14.52 32.55 13.49
CA ARG A 103 -15.59 32.88 14.42
C ARG A 103 -15.22 34.08 15.30
N GLN A 104 -14.02 34.08 15.87
CA GLN A 104 -13.55 35.18 16.71
C GLN A 104 -13.34 36.48 15.94
N GLY A 105 -12.92 36.39 14.66
CA GLY A 105 -12.80 37.55 13.78
C GLY A 105 -14.14 38.17 13.38
N GLN A 106 -15.23 37.39 13.37
CA GLN A 106 -16.59 37.86 13.10
C GLN A 106 -17.24 38.48 14.34
N GLU A 107 -16.98 37.98 15.53
CA GLU A 107 -17.52 38.51 16.79
C GLU A 107 -16.88 39.84 17.23
N ARG A 108 -15.73 40.20 16.64
CA ARG A 108 -14.98 41.44 16.94
C ARG A 108 -15.27 42.60 15.99
N ARG A 109 -16.17 42.45 15.02
CA ARG A 109 -16.62 43.50 14.09
C ARG A 109 -18.06 43.88 14.37
#